data_AF-A0A7X8WAV1-F1
#
_entry.id   AF-A0A7X8WAV1-F1
#
_cell.length_a   1.000
_cell.length_b   1.000
_cell.length_c   1.000
_cell.angle_alpha   90.00
_cell.angle_beta   90.00
_cell.angle_gamma   90.00
#
_symmetry.space_group_name_H-M   'P 1'
#
loop_
_entity.id
_entity.type
_entity.pdbx_description
1 polymer ?
#
loop_
_entity_poly.entity_id
_entity_poly.type
_entity_poly.pdbx_seq_one_letter_code
_entity_poly.pdbx_strand_id
1 'polypeptide(L)'
;MRNRMIINSLVCFLCISCIRSDGENLIQEINNDFLERIELSKKHIIMNVGDEILLCDIITGKFFSDYENTIIITHYPSNITVPEYNWMSSDPMVAEIRDNKLIGIFPGEALLIVKVKGLDEEAICSVTVLE
;
A
#
# COMPACT_ATOMS: atom_id res chain seq x y z
N MET A 1 -33.86 52.86 -19.48
CA MET A 1 -33.29 52.46 -18.17
C MET A 1 -33.59 50.98 -17.88
N ARG A 2 -32.98 50.03 -18.62
CA ARG A 2 -33.23 48.58 -18.39
C ARG A 2 -32.05 47.67 -18.76
N ASN A 3 -30.80 48.16 -18.65
CA ASN A 3 -29.60 47.35 -18.94
C ASN A 3 -28.57 47.26 -17.80
N ARG A 4 -28.72 48.02 -16.70
CA ARG A 4 -27.81 47.93 -15.55
C ARG A 4 -28.21 46.87 -14.51
N MET A 5 -29.47 46.44 -14.50
CA MET A 5 -29.99 45.49 -13.50
C MET A 5 -29.70 44.02 -13.85
N ILE A 6 -29.59 43.70 -15.15
CA ILE A 6 -29.32 42.34 -15.64
C ILE A 6 -27.83 41.99 -15.50
N ILE A 7 -26.94 42.96 -15.70
CA ILE A 7 -25.48 42.75 -15.58
C ILE A 7 -25.07 42.49 -14.12
N ASN A 8 -25.59 43.26 -13.15
CA ASN A 8 -25.34 42.99 -11.73
C ASN A 8 -25.90 41.63 -11.28
N SER A 9 -27.04 41.20 -11.84
CA SER A 9 -27.63 39.89 -11.51
C SER A 9 -26.81 38.73 -12.07
N LEU A 10 -26.39 38.78 -13.35
CA LEU A 10 -25.55 37.73 -13.94
C LEU A 10 -24.16 37.63 -13.29
N VAL A 11 -23.53 38.76 -12.93
CA VAL A 11 -22.25 38.76 -12.20
C VAL A 11 -22.43 38.11 -10.83
N CYS A 12 -23.53 38.41 -10.11
CA CYS A 12 -23.84 37.74 -8.84
C CYS A 12 -24.05 36.24 -9.01
N PHE A 13 -24.77 35.77 -10.04
CA PHE A 13 -24.97 34.34 -10.28
C PHE A 13 -23.65 33.61 -10.60
N LEU A 14 -22.79 34.21 -11.42
CA LEU A 14 -21.47 33.66 -11.74
C LEU A 14 -20.57 33.61 -10.48
N CYS A 15 -20.57 34.68 -9.67
CA CYS A 15 -19.82 34.70 -8.41
C CYS A 15 -20.34 33.65 -7.42
N ILE A 16 -21.66 33.48 -7.27
CA ILE A 16 -22.25 32.47 -6.37
C ILE A 16 -21.93 31.06 -6.86
N SER A 17 -21.95 30.80 -8.18
CA SER A 17 -21.57 29.49 -8.71
C SER A 17 -20.08 29.18 -8.50
N CYS A 18 -19.19 30.17 -8.62
CA CYS A 18 -17.76 29.99 -8.32
C CYS A 18 -17.56 29.75 -6.82
N ILE A 19 -18.17 30.55 -5.95
CA ILE A 19 -18.09 30.38 -4.48
C ILE A 19 -18.61 29.00 -4.07
N ARG A 20 -19.69 28.52 -4.70
CA ARG A 20 -20.23 27.18 -4.44
C ARG A 20 -19.27 26.08 -4.92
N SER A 21 -18.71 26.21 -6.12
CA SER A 21 -17.74 25.25 -6.65
C SER A 21 -16.46 25.20 -5.82
N ASP A 22 -15.94 26.37 -5.43
CA ASP A 22 -14.75 26.49 -4.58
C ASP A 22 -15.03 25.92 -3.18
N GLY A 23 -16.21 26.18 -2.63
CA GLY A 23 -16.65 25.60 -1.36
C GLY A 23 -16.81 24.08 -1.39
N GLU A 24 -17.37 23.52 -2.48
CA GLU A 24 -17.49 22.07 -2.66
C GLU A 24 -16.11 21.41 -2.80
N ASN A 25 -15.16 22.03 -3.52
CA ASN A 25 -13.78 21.54 -3.61
C ASN A 25 -13.05 21.58 -2.25
N LEU A 26 -13.18 22.67 -1.49
CA LEU A 26 -12.57 22.79 -0.16
C LEU A 26 -13.13 21.75 0.83
N ILE A 27 -14.44 21.47 0.78
CA ILE A 27 -15.05 20.42 1.60
C ILE A 27 -14.48 19.05 1.23
N GLN A 28 -14.28 18.78 -0.07
CA GLN A 28 -13.67 17.53 -0.51
C GLN A 28 -12.22 17.40 -0.05
N GLU A 29 -11.41 18.45 -0.16
CA GLU A 29 -10.02 18.46 0.31
C GLU A 29 -9.92 18.22 1.83
N ILE A 30 -10.76 18.90 2.62
CA ILE A 30 -10.81 18.70 4.09
C ILE A 30 -11.25 17.27 4.43
N ASN A 31 -12.24 16.73 3.73
CA ASN A 31 -12.69 15.37 3.96
C ASN A 31 -11.59 14.36 3.61
N ASN A 32 -10.86 14.57 2.52
CA ASN A 32 -9.74 13.72 2.13
C ASN A 32 -8.60 13.77 3.17
N ASP A 33 -8.21 14.95 3.64
CA ASP A 33 -7.20 15.12 4.70
C ASP A 33 -7.64 14.45 6.02
N PHE A 34 -8.92 14.58 6.39
CA PHE A 34 -9.45 13.93 7.59
C PHE A 34 -9.44 12.39 7.47
N LEU A 35 -9.82 11.85 6.31
CA LEU A 35 -9.77 10.42 6.04
C LEU A 35 -8.33 9.88 6.06
N GLU A 36 -7.38 10.61 5.47
CA GLU A 36 -5.96 10.27 5.51
C GLU A 36 -5.44 10.22 6.96
N ARG A 37 -5.80 11.21 7.79
CA ARG A 37 -5.44 11.23 9.22
C ARG A 37 -6.05 10.07 10.00
N ILE A 38 -7.30 9.71 9.72
CA ILE A 38 -7.94 8.54 10.33
C ILE A 38 -7.18 7.27 9.95
N GLU A 39 -6.84 7.11 8.67
CA GLU A 39 -6.13 5.92 8.19
C GLU A 39 -4.72 5.81 8.81
N LEU A 40 -4.00 6.93 8.90
CA LEU A 40 -2.69 7.00 9.56
C LEU A 40 -2.76 6.79 11.08
N SER A 41 -3.93 6.97 11.70
CA SER A 41 -4.14 6.71 13.13
C SER A 41 -4.47 5.25 13.44
N LYS A 42 -4.90 4.46 12.44
CA LYS A 42 -5.14 3.04 12.61
C LYS A 42 -3.82 2.30 12.71
N LYS A 43 -3.75 1.36 13.64
CA LYS A 43 -2.63 0.45 13.73
C LYS A 43 -2.66 -0.49 12.53
N HIS A 44 -1.58 -0.56 11.77
CA HIS A 44 -1.49 -1.46 10.62
C HIS A 44 -0.04 -1.80 10.31
N ILE A 45 0.16 -2.90 9.59
CA ILE A 45 1.44 -3.39 9.13
C ILE A 45 1.42 -3.40 7.61
N ILE A 46 2.48 -2.90 6.99
CA ILE A 46 2.66 -2.94 5.54
C ILE A 46 3.90 -3.79 5.26
N MET A 47 3.73 -4.81 4.41
CA MET A 47 4.82 -5.58 3.86
C MET A 47 5.05 -5.14 2.42
N ASN A 48 6.26 -4.66 2.15
CA ASN A 48 6.71 -4.43 0.79
C ASN A 48 7.85 -5.42 0.49
N VAL A 49 7.58 -6.31 -0.45
CA VAL A 49 8.62 -7.02 -1.19
C VAL A 49 8.93 -6.10 -2.36
N GLY A 50 10.17 -5.65 -2.53
CA GLY A 50 10.56 -4.86 -3.72
C GLY A 50 10.05 -5.57 -4.97
N ASP A 51 9.69 -4.83 -6.03
CA ASP A 51 8.88 -5.22 -7.20
C ASP A 51 9.39 -6.44 -8.04
N GLU A 52 10.10 -7.39 -7.44
CA GLU A 52 10.94 -8.36 -8.11
C GLU A 52 10.23 -9.71 -8.26
N ILE A 53 10.05 -10.02 -9.52
CA ILE A 53 9.84 -11.36 -10.02
C ILE A 53 11.09 -12.21 -9.73
N LEU A 54 10.90 -13.36 -9.08
CA LEU A 54 11.99 -14.29 -8.81
C LEU A 54 12.19 -15.23 -10.01
N LEU A 55 13.40 -15.27 -10.57
CA LEU A 55 13.77 -16.19 -11.66
C LEU A 55 14.45 -17.45 -11.10
N CYS A 56 13.97 -18.63 -11.48
CA CYS A 56 14.48 -19.92 -11.02
C CYS A 56 15.12 -20.74 -12.15
N ASP A 57 16.37 -21.19 -11.99
CA ASP A 57 16.94 -22.21 -12.89
C ASP A 57 16.46 -23.60 -12.48
N ILE A 58 15.56 -24.19 -13.28
CA ILE A 58 14.97 -25.52 -13.06
C ILE A 58 15.98 -26.68 -13.10
N ILE A 59 17.16 -26.49 -13.72
CA ILE A 59 18.16 -27.55 -13.92
C ILE A 59 19.04 -27.64 -12.68
N THR A 60 19.42 -26.49 -12.12
CA THR A 60 20.31 -26.42 -10.96
C THR A 60 19.57 -26.25 -9.64
N GLY A 61 18.27 -25.89 -9.68
CA GLY A 61 17.49 -25.48 -8.51
C GLY A 61 18.06 -24.22 -7.85
N LYS A 62 18.89 -23.47 -8.58
CA LYS A 62 19.60 -22.30 -8.10
C LYS A 62 18.82 -21.05 -8.47
N PHE A 63 18.48 -20.27 -7.45
CA PHE A 63 17.84 -18.98 -7.62
C PHE A 63 18.88 -17.94 -8.06
N PHE A 64 18.52 -17.11 -9.02
CA PHE A 64 19.25 -15.86 -9.27
C PHE A 64 18.81 -14.86 -8.19
N SER A 65 19.26 -15.09 -6.96
CA SER A 65 19.09 -14.18 -5.82
C SER A 65 20.38 -13.39 -5.55
N ASP A 66 21.18 -13.11 -6.58
CA ASP A 66 22.21 -12.09 -6.45
C ASP A 66 21.59 -10.70 -6.22
N TYR A 67 20.28 -10.56 -6.48
CA TYR A 67 19.40 -9.60 -5.83
C TYR A 67 18.90 -10.14 -4.49
N GLU A 68 19.48 -9.66 -3.39
CA GLU A 68 18.92 -9.84 -2.06
C GLU A 68 17.59 -9.08 -1.99
N ASN A 69 16.48 -9.76 -2.27
CA ASN A 69 15.15 -9.19 -2.12
C ASN A 69 14.90 -8.89 -0.65
N THR A 70 15.14 -7.64 -0.29
CA THR A 70 15.01 -7.14 1.07
C THR A 70 13.54 -6.92 1.34
N ILE A 71 13.01 -7.63 2.34
CA ILE A 71 11.63 -7.45 2.76
C ILE A 71 11.59 -6.26 3.71
N ILE A 72 10.83 -5.23 3.34
CA ILE A 72 10.67 -4.03 4.15
C ILE A 72 9.32 -4.11 4.84
N ILE A 73 9.35 -4.16 6.18
CA ILE A 73 8.16 -4.10 7.01
C ILE A 73 8.07 -2.72 7.64
N THR A 74 6.95 -2.04 7.40
CA THR A 74 6.65 -0.75 8.00
C THR A 74 5.48 -0.89 8.98
N HIS A 75 5.59 -0.24 10.13
CA HIS A 75 4.58 -0.23 11.17
C HIS A 75 4.03 1.17 11.39
N TYR A 76 2.74 1.25 11.64
CA TYR A 76 2.11 2.47 12.12
C TYR A 76 1.37 2.21 13.43
N PRO A 77 1.61 3.02 14.49
CA PRO A 77 2.66 4.05 14.59
C PRO A 77 4.07 3.46 14.52
N SER A 78 5.05 4.22 14.00
CA SER A 78 6.40 3.73 13.70
C SER A 78 7.26 3.44 14.93
N ASN A 79 6.91 4.00 16.09
CA ASN A 79 7.64 3.81 17.35
C ASN A 79 7.11 2.60 18.13
N ILE A 80 7.35 1.41 17.61
CA ILE A 80 7.08 0.15 18.32
C ILE A 80 8.41 -0.55 18.66
N THR A 81 8.45 -1.22 19.82
CA THR A 81 9.55 -2.15 20.15
C THR A 81 9.70 -3.16 19.02
N VAL A 82 10.92 -3.36 18.52
CA VAL A 82 11.21 -4.22 17.35
C VAL A 82 10.44 -5.54 17.47
N PRO A 83 9.41 -5.75 16.64
CA PRO A 83 8.55 -6.90 16.79
C PRO A 83 9.24 -8.15 16.22
N GLU A 84 9.06 -9.29 16.90
CA GLU A 84 9.31 -10.59 16.29
C GLU A 84 8.22 -10.87 15.26
N TYR A 85 8.60 -11.37 14.09
CA TYR A 85 7.68 -11.70 13.00
C TYR A 85 7.51 -13.21 12.86
N ASN A 86 6.28 -13.64 12.64
CA ASN A 86 5.96 -14.98 12.20
C ASN A 86 5.59 -14.93 10.72
N TRP A 87 6.21 -15.81 9.93
CA TRP A 87 6.00 -15.90 8.49
C TRP A 87 5.24 -17.16 8.14
N MET A 88 4.38 -17.06 7.15
CA MET A 88 3.67 -18.18 6.54
C MET A 88 3.63 -17.97 5.03
N SER A 89 3.80 -19.06 4.28
CA SER A 89 3.55 -19.08 2.83
C SER A 89 2.32 -19.93 2.54
N SER A 90 1.48 -19.48 1.61
CA SER A 90 0.36 -20.29 1.12
C SER A 90 0.84 -21.52 0.34
N ASP A 91 2.01 -21.42 -0.29
CA ASP A 91 2.65 -22.53 -0.99
C ASP A 91 4.17 -22.50 -0.73
N PRO A 92 4.65 -23.20 0.31
CA PRO A 92 6.07 -23.30 0.62
C PRO A 92 6.89 -23.98 -0.47
N MET A 93 6.28 -24.65 -1.45
CA MET A 93 6.98 -25.21 -2.61
C MET A 93 7.20 -24.16 -3.70
N VAL A 94 6.43 -23.07 -3.71
CA VAL A 94 6.61 -21.95 -4.65
C VAL A 94 7.52 -20.88 -4.04
N ALA A 95 7.26 -20.45 -2.81
CA ALA A 95 8.10 -19.46 -2.14
C ALA A 95 8.03 -19.56 -0.62
N GLU A 96 9.12 -19.22 0.07
CA GLU A 96 9.14 -19.16 1.54
C GLU A 96 10.15 -18.13 2.07
N ILE A 97 10.07 -17.84 3.37
CA ILE A 97 11.01 -16.96 4.07
C ILE A 97 11.99 -17.81 4.89
N ARG A 98 13.29 -17.68 4.62
CA ARG A 98 14.36 -18.24 5.47
C ARG A 98 15.32 -17.13 5.88
N ASP A 99 15.65 -17.05 7.16
CA ASP A 99 16.59 -16.05 7.71
C ASP A 99 16.27 -14.60 7.29
N ASN A 100 14.99 -14.22 7.32
CA ASN A 100 14.45 -12.92 6.88
C ASN A 100 14.67 -12.60 5.40
N LYS A 101 14.97 -13.60 4.55
CA LYS A 101 15.09 -13.45 3.10
C LYS A 101 13.98 -14.21 2.40
N LEU A 102 13.44 -13.62 1.33
CA LEU A 102 12.50 -14.29 0.44
C LEU A 102 13.25 -15.23 -0.50
N ILE A 103 12.82 -16.49 -0.55
CA ILE A 103 13.33 -17.53 -1.42
C ILE A 103 12.18 -18.06 -2.28
N GLY A 104 12.25 -17.88 -3.59
CA GLY A 104 11.41 -18.63 -4.54
C GLY A 104 11.95 -20.06 -4.65
N ILE A 105 11.13 -21.05 -4.99
CA ILE A 105 11.53 -22.47 -5.10
C ILE A 105 11.09 -23.04 -6.46
N PHE A 106 9.79 -23.12 -6.71
CA PHE A 106 9.24 -23.52 -8.01
C PHE A 106 8.47 -22.38 -8.66
N PRO A 107 8.45 -22.29 -10.01
CA PRO A 107 7.62 -21.35 -10.73
C PRO A 107 6.15 -21.47 -10.31
N GLY A 108 5.49 -20.35 -10.11
CA GLY A 108 4.12 -20.30 -9.61
C GLY A 108 3.82 -19.03 -8.81
N GLU A 109 2.63 -18.99 -8.24
CA GLU A 109 2.17 -17.88 -7.39
C GLU A 109 2.03 -18.35 -5.94
N ALA A 110 2.50 -17.53 -5.00
CA ALA A 110 2.36 -17.76 -3.57
C ALA A 110 1.99 -16.47 -2.83
N LEU A 111 1.22 -16.60 -1.76
CA LEU A 111 0.94 -15.53 -0.82
C LEU A 111 1.85 -15.68 0.39
N LEU A 112 2.58 -14.61 0.70
CA LEU A 112 3.35 -14.49 1.93
C LEU A 112 2.55 -13.70 2.94
N ILE A 113 2.44 -14.25 4.14
CA ILE A 113 1.68 -13.69 5.25
C ILE A 113 2.67 -13.45 6.38
N VAL A 114 2.75 -12.21 6.86
CA VAL A 114 3.51 -11.87 8.07
C VAL A 114 2.59 -11.42 9.17
N LYS A 115 2.83 -11.95 10.36
CA LYS A 115 2.14 -11.56 11.58
C LYS A 115 3.16 -11.10 12.61
N VAL A 116 2.90 -9.95 13.24
CA VAL A 116 3.70 -9.53 14.39
C VAL A 116 3.31 -10.36 15.61
N LYS A 117 4.31 -10.93 16.28
CA LYS A 117 4.09 -11.70 17.51
C LYS A 117 3.43 -10.84 18.58
N GLY A 118 2.30 -11.32 19.10
CA GLY A 118 1.53 -10.64 20.13
C GLY A 118 0.57 -9.56 19.62
N LEU A 119 0.45 -9.40 18.30
CA LEU A 119 -0.57 -8.56 17.67
C LEU A 119 -1.48 -9.41 16.78
N ASP A 120 -2.71 -8.95 16.59
CA ASP A 120 -3.67 -9.59 15.67
C ASP A 120 -3.57 -9.07 14.23
N GLU A 121 -2.75 -8.05 14.01
CA GLU A 121 -2.49 -7.46 12.70
C GLU A 121 -1.62 -8.39 11.84
N GLU A 122 -1.96 -8.50 10.57
CA GLU A 122 -1.22 -9.23 9.56
C GLU A 122 -1.07 -8.41 8.28
N ALA A 123 -0.01 -8.67 7.53
CA ALA A 123 0.18 -8.14 6.18
C ALA A 123 0.41 -9.27 5.20
N ILE A 124 -0.15 -9.12 4.00
CA ILE A 124 -0.13 -10.13 2.95
C ILE A 124 0.55 -9.54 1.72
N CYS A 125 1.43 -10.31 1.09
CA CYS A 125 2.08 -9.95 -0.17
C CYS A 125 1.95 -11.12 -1.17
N SER A 126 1.65 -10.80 -2.42
CA SER A 126 1.62 -11.78 -3.51
C SER A 126 2.98 -11.84 -4.17
N VAL A 127 3.49 -13.04 -4.40
CA VAL A 127 4.78 -13.30 -5.04
C VAL A 127 4.57 -14.23 -6.22
N THR A 128 5.21 -13.89 -7.35
CA THR A 128 5.23 -14.71 -8.55
C THR A 128 6.67 -15.12 -8.84
N VAL A 129 6.89 -16.42 -8.91
CA VAL A 129 8.16 -17.04 -9.32
C VAL A 129 8.02 -17.44 -10.78
N LEU A 130 8.92 -16.96 -11.64
CA LEU A 130 8.96 -17.30 -13.05
C LEU A 130 10.01 -18.38 -13.35
N GLU A 131 9.79 -19.04 -14.49
CA GLU A 131 10.75 -19.91 -15.18
C GLU A 131 11.97 -19.14 -15.73
#